data_AF-A0A0Q5JV93-F1
#
_entry.id   AF-A0A0Q5JV93-F1
#
_cell.length_a   1.000
_cell.length_b   1.000
_cell.length_c   1.000
_cell.angle_alpha   90.00
_cell.angle_beta   90.00
_cell.angle_gamma   90.00
#
_symmetry.space_group_name_H-M   'P 1'
#
loop_
_entity.id
_entity.type
_entity.pdbx_description
1 polymer ?
#
loop_
_entity_poly.entity_id
_entity_poly.type
_entity_poly.pdbx_seq_one_letter_code
_entity_poly.pdbx_strand_id
1 'polypeptide(L)'
;MRSPQHQQGFTLIELLVVIAIIGILAALFLPSYQRAQKRPYDAAAQQCGRAVWTELTARRAESPSFRTDTNLSALGSDVAEVCQGQGVQVHYFDSAGISKASTGNSQVSLGAEYYCYLTWSPNGTKLYEWQKGCNASGRVMNAIDW
;
A
#
# COMPACT_ATOMS: atom_id res chain seq x y z
N MET A 1 8.66 -13.10 69.48
CA MET A 1 8.14 -14.29 68.76
C MET A 1 8.03 -13.92 67.30
N ARG A 2 8.81 -14.55 66.41
CA ARG A 2 8.86 -14.21 64.98
C ARG A 2 8.19 -15.35 64.22
N SER A 3 6.99 -15.10 63.72
CA SER A 3 6.20 -16.04 62.96
C SER A 3 6.93 -16.39 61.65
N PRO A 4 7.10 -17.67 61.30
CA PRO A 4 7.69 -18.05 60.02
C PRO A 4 6.75 -17.59 58.90
N GLN A 5 7.26 -16.76 57.99
CA GLN A 5 6.57 -16.42 56.75
C GLN A 5 6.55 -17.67 55.87
N HIS A 6 5.36 -18.20 55.59
CA HIS A 6 5.18 -19.27 54.61
C HIS A 6 5.68 -18.77 53.25
N GLN A 7 6.78 -19.36 52.76
CA GLN A 7 7.22 -19.13 51.39
C GLN A 7 6.24 -19.86 50.47
N GLN A 8 5.32 -19.11 49.86
CA GLN A 8 4.44 -19.60 48.81
C GLN A 8 5.25 -19.74 47.53
N GLY A 9 5.79 -20.94 47.27
CA GLY A 9 6.44 -21.27 46.01
C GLY A 9 5.40 -21.54 44.92
N PHE A 10 5.61 -20.97 43.74
CA PHE A 10 4.80 -21.24 42.55
C PHE A 10 4.97 -22.70 42.13
N THR A 11 3.89 -23.42 41.86
CA THR A 11 4.00 -24.83 41.46
C THR A 11 4.35 -24.94 39.96
N LEU A 12 5.14 -25.96 39.60
CA LEU A 12 5.46 -26.23 38.18
C LEU A 12 4.20 -26.51 37.35
N ILE A 13 3.17 -27.10 37.98
CA ILE A 13 1.90 -27.39 37.33
C ILE A 13 1.08 -26.12 37.06
N GLU A 14 1.09 -25.13 37.96
CA GLU A 14 0.47 -23.83 37.70
C GLU A 14 1.12 -23.16 36.49
N LEU A 15 2.44 -23.18 36.41
CA LEU A 15 3.16 -22.58 35.29
C LEU A 15 2.86 -23.31 33.96
N LEU A 16 2.75 -24.64 34.00
CA LEU A 16 2.44 -25.45 32.81
C LEU A 16 1.02 -25.19 32.27
N VAL A 17 0.03 -25.06 33.15
CA VAL A 17 -1.34 -24.74 32.73
C VAL A 17 -1.42 -23.32 32.14
N VAL A 18 -0.69 -22.37 32.72
CA VAL A 18 -0.64 -20.98 32.22
C VAL A 18 -0.07 -20.91 30.80
N ILE A 19 1.06 -21.57 30.53
CA ILE A 19 1.63 -21.60 29.17
C ILE A 19 0.72 -22.32 28.17
N ALA A 20 0.00 -23.36 28.60
CA ALA A 20 -0.96 -24.06 27.75
C ALA A 20 -2.13 -23.14 27.35
N ILE A 21 -2.68 -22.38 28.29
CA ILE A 21 -3.75 -21.41 28.02
C ILE A 21 -3.23 -20.27 27.11
N ILE A 22 -2.06 -19.70 27.40
CA ILE A 22 -1.44 -18.66 26.56
C ILE A 22 -1.20 -19.20 25.14
N GLY A 23 -0.77 -20.46 25.00
CA GLY A 23 -0.56 -21.11 23.70
C GLY A 23 -1.84 -21.23 22.88
N ILE A 24 -2.96 -21.63 23.50
CA ILE A 24 -4.27 -21.71 22.83
C ILE A 24 -4.75 -20.32 22.42
N LEU A 25 -4.65 -19.32 23.30
CA LEU A 25 -5.03 -17.95 22.98
C LEU A 25 -4.17 -17.40 21.84
N ALA A 26 -2.85 -17.53 21.91
CA ALA A 26 -1.93 -17.06 20.87
C ALA A 26 -2.25 -17.68 19.49
N ALA A 27 -2.61 -18.97 19.45
CA ALA A 27 -2.99 -19.65 18.21
C ALA A 27 -4.26 -19.05 17.56
N LEU A 28 -5.26 -18.66 18.35
CA LEU A 28 -6.47 -18.00 17.86
C LEU A 28 -6.21 -16.55 17.43
N PHE A 29 -5.32 -15.84 18.13
CA PHE A 29 -5.07 -14.41 17.90
C PHE A 29 -4.09 -14.11 16.76
N LEU A 30 -3.11 -14.98 16.52
CA LEU A 30 -2.06 -14.77 15.50
C LEU A 30 -2.59 -14.47 14.07
N PRO A 31 -3.55 -15.23 13.50
CA PRO A 31 -4.03 -14.94 12.15
C PRO A 31 -4.76 -13.59 12.05
N SER A 32 -5.45 -13.16 13.11
CA SER A 32 -6.13 -11.86 13.17
C SER A 32 -5.11 -10.71 13.18
N TYR A 33 -4.06 -10.84 13.99
CA TYR A 33 -3.00 -9.84 14.11
C TYR A 33 -2.28 -9.60 12.78
N GLN A 34 -1.93 -10.66 12.05
CA GLN A 34 -1.28 -10.53 10.75
C GLN A 34 -2.16 -9.79 9.71
N ARG A 35 -3.48 -9.98 9.75
CA ARG A 35 -4.41 -9.25 8.86
C ARG A 35 -4.54 -7.79 9.29
N ALA A 36 -4.63 -7.53 10.60
CA ALA A 36 -4.74 -6.18 11.15
C ALA A 36 -3.54 -5.31 10.76
N GLN A 37 -2.33 -5.87 10.75
CA GLN A 37 -1.14 -5.14 10.30
C GLN A 37 -1.09 -4.88 8.79
N LYS A 38 -1.68 -5.74 7.95
CA LYS A 38 -1.64 -5.58 6.47
C LYS A 38 -2.69 -4.61 5.94
N ARG A 39 -3.87 -4.55 6.58
CA ARG A 39 -4.99 -3.66 6.22
C ARG A 39 -4.62 -2.17 6.05
N PRO A 40 -3.86 -1.52 6.95
CA PRO A 40 -3.52 -0.11 6.79
C PRO A 40 -2.62 0.14 5.57
N TYR A 41 -1.70 -0.79 5.26
CA TYR A 41 -0.83 -0.68 4.08
C TYR A 41 -1.62 -0.78 2.77
N ASP A 42 -2.61 -1.68 2.73
CA ASP A 42 -3.53 -1.82 1.61
C ASP A 42 -4.39 -0.55 1.45
N ALA A 43 -4.92 -0.02 2.54
CA ALA A 43 -5.71 1.21 2.55
C ALA A 43 -4.90 2.42 2.08
N ALA A 44 -3.65 2.55 2.53
CA ALA A 44 -2.75 3.62 2.12
C ALA A 44 -2.48 3.60 0.61
N ALA A 45 -2.22 2.42 0.03
CA ALA A 45 -2.01 2.29 -1.42
C ALA A 45 -3.25 2.68 -2.22
N GLN A 46 -4.44 2.24 -1.79
CA GLN A 46 -5.68 2.63 -2.45
C GLN A 46 -5.98 4.14 -2.30
N GLN A 47 -5.72 4.72 -1.13
CA GLN A 47 -5.92 6.15 -0.88
C GLN A 47 -5.00 7.00 -1.75
N CYS A 48 -3.71 6.64 -1.82
CA CYS A 48 -2.76 7.25 -2.73
C CYS A 48 -3.24 7.20 -4.18
N GLY A 49 -3.69 6.02 -4.63
CA GLY A 49 -4.16 5.86 -6.00
C GLY A 49 -5.38 6.73 -6.33
N ARG A 50 -6.33 6.89 -5.39
CA ARG A 50 -7.47 7.81 -5.55
C ARG A 50 -7.04 9.28 -5.57
N ALA A 51 -6.08 9.66 -4.73
CA ALA A 51 -5.57 11.03 -4.70
C ALA A 51 -4.92 11.40 -6.04
N VAL A 52 -4.05 10.52 -6.57
CA VAL A 52 -3.47 10.68 -7.90
C VAL A 52 -4.56 10.78 -8.97
N TRP A 53 -5.58 9.91 -8.93
CA TRP A 53 -6.66 9.92 -9.93
C TRP A 53 -7.42 11.24 -9.95
N THR A 54 -7.80 11.74 -8.78
CA THR A 54 -8.54 13.01 -8.64
C THR A 54 -7.73 14.17 -9.17
N GLU A 55 -6.44 14.25 -8.81
CA GLU A 55 -5.56 15.33 -9.27
C GLU A 55 -5.36 15.30 -10.78
N LEU A 56 -5.14 14.12 -11.37
CA LEU A 56 -5.00 13.98 -12.82
C LEU A 56 -6.28 14.37 -13.55
N THR A 57 -7.43 14.01 -12.99
CA THR A 57 -8.73 14.36 -13.57
C THR A 57 -8.98 15.88 -13.49
N ALA A 58 -8.64 16.50 -12.35
CA ALA A 58 -8.73 17.94 -12.16
C ALA A 58 -7.80 18.71 -13.12
N ARG A 59 -6.51 18.37 -13.14
CA ARG A 59 -5.52 18.99 -14.05
C ARG A 59 -5.89 18.85 -15.51
N ARG A 60 -6.49 17.72 -15.89
CA ARG A 60 -6.95 17.51 -17.26
C ARG A 60 -8.13 18.40 -17.62
N ALA A 61 -9.02 18.69 -16.67
CA ALA A 61 -10.10 19.64 -16.91
C ALA A 61 -9.56 21.07 -17.12
N GLU A 62 -8.41 21.39 -16.52
CA GLU A 62 -7.76 22.70 -16.64
C GLU A 62 -6.88 22.84 -17.89
N SER A 63 -6.23 21.75 -18.34
CA SER A 63 -5.28 21.78 -19.47
C SER A 63 -5.33 20.48 -20.28
N PRO A 64 -5.83 20.52 -21.54
CA PRO A 64 -5.95 19.34 -22.40
C PRO A 64 -4.61 18.73 -22.85
N SER A 65 -3.51 19.47 -22.73
CA SER A 65 -2.19 19.15 -23.28
C SER A 65 -1.16 18.69 -22.23
N PHE A 66 -1.60 18.26 -21.04
CA PHE A 66 -0.69 17.71 -20.02
C PHE A 66 -0.09 16.38 -20.52
N ARG A 67 1.16 16.42 -21.02
CA ARG A 67 1.88 15.26 -21.56
C ARG A 67 3.32 15.24 -21.05
N THR A 68 3.59 14.50 -19.99
CA THR A 68 4.91 13.90 -19.68
C THR A 68 4.72 12.84 -18.59
N ASP A 69 5.54 11.79 -18.58
CA ASP A 69 5.72 10.96 -17.38
C ASP A 69 6.15 11.88 -16.23
N THR A 70 5.27 12.01 -15.25
CA THR A 70 5.40 13.04 -14.23
C THR A 70 5.71 12.38 -12.90
N ASN A 71 6.69 12.95 -12.19
CA ASN A 71 6.96 12.56 -10.81
C ASN A 71 5.76 12.93 -9.94
N LEU A 72 5.44 12.08 -8.97
CA LEU A 72 4.35 12.29 -8.01
C LEU A 72 4.45 13.64 -7.30
N SER A 73 5.67 14.14 -7.06
CA SER A 73 5.90 15.46 -6.46
C SER A 73 5.43 16.63 -7.32
N ALA A 74 5.32 16.45 -8.64
CA ALA A 74 4.76 17.45 -9.54
C ALA A 74 3.22 17.42 -9.56
N LEU A 75 2.57 16.39 -9.01
CA LEU A 75 1.12 16.33 -8.78
C LEU A 75 0.66 17.12 -7.53
N GLY A 76 1.58 17.80 -6.86
CA GLY A 76 1.29 18.63 -5.68
C GLY A 76 1.71 17.97 -4.37
N SER A 77 1.89 18.80 -3.34
CA SER A 77 2.32 18.38 -2.00
C SER A 77 1.38 17.35 -1.38
N ASP A 78 0.08 17.53 -1.59
CA ASP A 78 -0.95 16.74 -0.91
C ASP A 78 -0.95 15.30 -1.43
N VAL A 79 -0.81 15.14 -2.75
CA VAL A 79 -0.66 13.82 -3.38
C VAL A 79 0.66 13.17 -2.95
N ALA A 80 1.75 13.94 -2.89
CA ALA A 80 3.03 13.44 -2.44
C ALA A 80 2.98 12.97 -0.98
N GLU A 81 2.31 13.69 -0.08
CA GLU A 81 2.17 13.34 1.33
C GLU A 81 1.36 12.05 1.52
N VAL A 82 0.19 11.94 0.87
CA VAL A 82 -0.68 10.75 0.98
C VAL A 82 0.01 9.49 0.46
N CYS A 83 0.87 9.63 -0.54
CA CYS A 83 1.59 8.51 -1.14
C CYS A 83 2.95 8.26 -0.47
N GLN A 84 3.90 9.19 -0.61
CA GLN A 84 5.28 9.03 -0.14
C GLN A 84 5.38 9.08 1.38
N GLY A 85 4.57 9.92 2.05
CA GLY A 85 4.52 10.00 3.51
C GLY A 85 4.03 8.69 4.16
N GLN A 86 3.26 7.89 3.42
CA GLN A 86 2.81 6.56 3.83
C GLN A 86 3.71 5.43 3.32
N GLY A 87 4.79 5.74 2.58
CA GLY A 87 5.69 4.75 1.98
C GLY A 87 5.07 3.98 0.80
N VAL A 88 3.98 4.49 0.20
CA VAL A 88 3.37 3.91 -0.99
C VAL A 88 4.27 4.18 -2.19
N GLN A 89 4.57 3.14 -2.95
CA GLN A 89 5.38 3.26 -4.16
C GLN A 89 4.46 3.39 -5.37
N VAL A 90 4.63 4.43 -6.17
CA VAL A 90 3.86 4.66 -7.40
C VAL A 90 4.74 4.36 -8.62
N HIS A 91 4.26 3.61 -9.59
CA HIS A 91 5.03 3.33 -10.80
C HIS A 91 4.15 3.36 -12.04
N TYR A 92 4.73 3.68 -13.19
CA TYR A 92 4.04 3.57 -14.47
C TYR A 92 4.22 2.19 -15.08
N PHE A 93 3.45 1.88 -16.11
CA PHE A 93 3.63 0.67 -16.89
C PHE A 93 4.70 0.91 -17.95
N ASP A 94 5.79 0.14 -17.93
CA ASP A 94 6.84 0.20 -18.92
C ASP A 94 6.83 -1.05 -19.83
N SER A 95 7.71 -1.08 -20.84
CA SER A 95 7.87 -2.24 -21.73
C SER A 95 8.44 -3.48 -21.03
N ALA A 96 8.92 -3.35 -19.78
CA ALA A 96 9.35 -4.47 -18.94
C ALA A 96 8.19 -5.03 -18.08
N GLY A 97 7.02 -4.39 -18.08
CA GLY A 97 5.79 -4.86 -17.46
C GLY A 97 5.51 -4.21 -16.10
N ILE A 98 4.99 -5.00 -15.15
CA ILE A 98 4.67 -4.52 -13.79
C ILE A 98 5.96 -4.53 -12.94
N SER A 99 6.63 -3.38 -12.87
CA SER A 99 7.81 -3.16 -12.04
C SER A 99 7.46 -2.44 -10.74
N LYS A 100 8.11 -2.83 -9.62
CA LYS A 100 8.08 -2.06 -8.38
C LYS A 100 9.00 -0.84 -8.57
N ALA A 101 8.49 0.36 -8.32
CA ALA A 101 9.36 1.53 -8.25
C ALA A 101 10.44 1.32 -7.18
N SER A 102 11.68 1.75 -7.45
CA SER A 102 12.65 1.97 -6.39
C SER A 102 12.14 3.07 -5.45
N THR A 103 12.48 3.00 -4.16
CA THR A 103 12.13 4.04 -3.18
C THR A 103 12.61 5.41 -3.70
N GLY A 104 11.67 6.29 -4.05
CA GLY A 104 11.96 7.62 -4.60
C GLY A 104 11.58 7.83 -6.06
N ASN A 105 11.38 6.78 -6.87
CA ASN A 105 10.97 6.93 -8.27
C ASN A 105 9.46 6.74 -8.43
N SER A 106 8.70 7.68 -7.83
CA SER A 106 7.24 7.68 -7.88
C SER A 106 6.76 8.37 -9.14
N GLN A 107 6.54 7.61 -10.21
CA GLN A 107 6.23 8.15 -11.53
C GLN A 107 4.86 7.67 -12.01
N VAL A 108 4.17 8.53 -12.76
CA VAL A 108 2.87 8.26 -13.36
C VAL A 108 2.96 8.52 -14.86
N SER A 109 2.49 7.59 -15.69
CA SER A 109 2.45 7.80 -17.15
C SER A 109 1.12 8.36 -17.59
N LEU A 110 1.19 9.42 -18.38
CA LEU A 110 0.09 10.31 -18.70
C LEU A 110 0.16 10.70 -20.17
N GLY A 111 -0.99 10.73 -20.84
CA GLY A 111 -1.11 11.28 -22.17
C GLY A 111 -2.42 12.05 -22.34
N ALA A 112 -2.59 12.61 -23.54
CA ALA A 112 -3.76 13.40 -23.88
C ALA A 112 -5.08 12.64 -23.66
N GLU A 113 -5.09 11.30 -23.79
CA GLU A 113 -6.28 10.45 -23.67
C GLU A 113 -6.20 9.38 -22.59
N TYR A 114 -5.05 9.22 -21.92
CA TYR A 114 -4.84 8.11 -20.98
C TYR A 114 -4.03 8.52 -19.76
N TYR A 115 -4.19 7.77 -18.67
CA TYR A 115 -3.32 7.86 -17.50
C TYR A 115 -3.29 6.51 -16.79
N CYS A 116 -2.07 6.00 -16.57
CA CYS A 116 -1.84 4.62 -16.16
C CYS A 116 -0.68 4.52 -15.18
N TYR A 117 -0.98 3.94 -14.03
CA TYR A 117 -0.02 3.76 -12.94
C TYR A 117 -0.47 2.66 -11.99
N LEU A 118 0.48 2.25 -11.17
CA LEU A 118 0.38 1.22 -10.17
C LEU A 118 0.72 1.84 -8.82
N THR A 119 -0.02 1.46 -7.79
CA THR A 119 0.30 1.78 -6.41
C THR A 119 0.59 0.50 -5.64
N TRP A 120 1.78 0.39 -5.07
CA TRP A 120 2.20 -0.75 -4.26
C TRP A 120 2.02 -0.44 -2.78
N SER A 121 1.48 -1.41 -2.05
CA SER A 121 1.43 -1.33 -0.58
C SER A 121 2.86 -1.15 -0.03
N PRO A 122 3.07 -0.39 1.06
CA PRO A 122 4.41 -0.12 1.61
C PRO A 122 5.24 -1.37 1.95
N ASN A 123 4.56 -2.48 2.24
CA ASN A 123 5.19 -3.79 2.49
C ASN A 123 5.43 -4.62 1.20
N GLY A 124 5.09 -4.07 0.03
CA GLY A 124 5.25 -4.68 -1.29
C GLY A 124 4.40 -5.93 -1.56
N THR A 125 3.40 -6.22 -0.73
CA THR A 125 2.60 -7.47 -0.83
C THR A 125 1.43 -7.38 -1.79
N LYS A 126 0.94 -6.17 -2.08
CA LYS A 126 -0.18 -5.95 -3.01
C LYS A 126 0.11 -4.79 -3.95
N LEU A 127 -0.47 -4.89 -5.13
CA LEU A 127 -0.48 -3.85 -6.15
C LEU A 127 -1.93 -3.49 -6.48
N TYR A 128 -2.16 -2.21 -6.76
CA TYR A 128 -3.42 -1.72 -7.28
C TYR A 128 -3.15 -0.98 -8.58
N GLU A 129 -3.92 -1.34 -9.60
CA GLU A 129 -3.80 -0.81 -10.94
C GLU A 129 -4.86 0.26 -11.19
N TRP A 130 -4.41 1.38 -11.75
CA TRP A 130 -5.21 2.53 -12.11
C TRP A 130 -4.98 2.82 -13.58
N GLN A 131 -6.04 2.68 -14.37
CA GLN A 131 -5.96 2.83 -15.81
C GLN A 131 -7.18 3.56 -16.36
N LYS A 132 -6.91 4.45 -17.30
CA LYS A 132 -7.88 4.96 -18.26
C LYS A 132 -7.20 5.01 -19.61
N GLY A 133 -7.73 4.32 -20.61
CA GLY A 133 -7.22 4.38 -21.99
C GLY A 133 -5.89 3.66 -22.26
N CYS A 134 -5.42 2.79 -21.37
CA CYS A 134 -4.26 1.91 -21.62
C CYS A 134 -4.70 0.45 -21.82
N ASN A 135 -3.83 -0.32 -22.48
CA ASN A 135 -3.92 -1.77 -22.47
C ASN A 135 -3.07 -2.39 -21.34
N ALA A 136 -3.22 -3.70 -21.11
CA ALA A 136 -2.51 -4.48 -20.09
C ALA A 136 -0.97 -4.49 -20.25
N SER A 137 -0.43 -3.88 -21.31
CA SER A 137 1.01 -3.73 -21.57
C SER A 137 1.49 -2.27 -21.41
N GLY A 138 0.68 -1.37 -20.86
CA GLY A 138 1.04 0.04 -20.68
C GLY A 138 1.15 0.86 -21.96
N ARG A 139 0.81 0.30 -23.13
CA ARG A 139 0.80 1.06 -24.38
C ARG A 139 -0.58 1.65 -24.62
N VAL A 140 -0.56 2.89 -25.11
CA VAL A 140 -1.71 3.65 -25.58
C VAL A 140 -2.54 2.80 -26.54
N MET A 141 -3.84 2.63 -26.26
CA MET A 141 -4.77 2.17 -27.28
C MET A 141 -4.87 3.30 -28.32
N ASN A 142 -4.22 3.14 -29.47
CA ASN A 142 -4.58 3.95 -30.63
C ASN A 142 -6.05 3.66 -30.93
N ALA A 143 -6.83 4.71 -31.20
CA ALA A 143 -8.29 4.70 -31.29
C ALA A 143 -8.84 3.83 -32.43
N ILE A 144 -8.66 2.52 -32.40
CA ILE A 144 -9.32 1.52 -33.24
C ILE A 144 -9.18 0.19 -32.48
N ASP A 145 -10.24 -0.23 -31.80
CA ASP A 145 -10.67 -1.64 -31.60
C ASP A 145 -11.58 -1.71 -30.36
N TRP A 146 -12.85 -2.07 -30.64
CA TRP A 146 -13.97 -2.23 -29.70
C TRP A 146 -14.07 -3.66 -29.21
#